data_AF-A0A3C1PZ59-F1
#
_entry.id   AF-A0A3C1PZ59-F1
#
_cell.length_a   1.000
_cell.length_b   1.000
_cell.length_c   1.000
_cell.angle_alpha   90.00
_cell.angle_beta   90.00
_cell.angle_gamma   90.00
#
_symmetry.space_group_name_H-M   'P 1'
#
loop_
_entity.id
_entity.type
_entity.pdbx_description
1 polymer ?
#
loop_
_entity_poly.entity_id
_entity_poly.type
_entity_poly.pdbx_seq_one_letter_code
_entity_poly.pdbx_strand_id
1 'polypeptide(L)'
;MGKVAQLHYKLRRKRPNFIFLFADDQKANTIAAHGNQHIRTPNLDQLVERGFSFRNNYCAGSFSGAVCVASRAMLMTGKQWLNLPKKNRSSNWGDAKLLPSYLTQQGGYRSHIIGKWHNGEATLKRAFSEGSSVYLGGMANHADFKVQNFAGGKLSGKSPAGGFSSEVFANDA
;
A
#
# COMPACT_ATOMS: atom_id res chain seq x y z
N MET A 1 36.31 8.96 -7.20
CA MET A 1 34.83 9.02 -7.33
C MET A 1 34.31 7.60 -7.44
N GLY A 2 33.59 7.12 -6.41
CA GLY A 2 33.31 5.69 -6.21
C GLY A 2 32.25 5.11 -7.14
N LYS A 3 32.36 3.79 -7.39
CA LYS A 3 31.48 2.96 -8.24
C LYS A 3 29.96 3.15 -8.01
N VAL A 4 29.56 3.67 -6.85
CA VAL A 4 28.16 4.01 -6.51
C VAL A 4 27.57 5.10 -7.41
N ALA A 5 28.37 6.09 -7.84
CA ALA A 5 27.90 7.13 -8.77
C ALA A 5 27.69 6.59 -10.20
N GLN A 6 28.44 5.55 -10.57
CA GLN A 6 28.39 4.94 -11.90
C GLN A 6 27.16 4.04 -12.10
N LEU A 7 26.61 3.46 -11.02
CA LEU A 7 25.35 2.71 -11.05
C LEU A 7 24.15 3.63 -11.31
N HIS A 8 24.15 4.85 -10.75
CA HIS A 8 23.12 5.85 -11.01
C HIS A 8 23.14 6.40 -12.45
N TYR A 9 24.32 6.48 -13.08
CA TYR A 9 24.45 7.04 -14.43
C TYR A 9 23.85 6.14 -15.53
N LYS A 10 23.85 4.81 -15.35
CA LYS A 10 23.23 3.87 -16.31
C LYS A 10 21.69 3.78 -16.23
N LEU A 11 21.06 4.40 -15.24
CA LEU A 11 19.59 4.41 -15.09
C LEU A 11 18.89 5.47 -15.95
N ARG A 12 19.60 6.30 -16.73
CA ARG A 12 18.94 7.25 -17.64
C ARG A 12 18.63 6.64 -19.00
N ARG A 13 17.42 6.05 -19.10
CA ARG A 13 16.46 6.37 -20.19
C ARG A 13 15.05 5.81 -19.98
N LYS A 14 14.82 4.90 -19.04
CA LYS A 14 13.48 4.37 -18.74
C LYS A 14 13.11 4.67 -17.29
N ARG A 15 11.99 5.37 -17.12
CA ARG A 15 11.38 5.66 -15.84
C ARG A 15 10.93 4.33 -15.19
N PRO A 16 11.38 3.97 -13.97
CA PRO A 16 11.08 2.67 -13.36
C PRO A 16 9.63 2.61 -12.89
N ASN A 17 9.00 1.43 -12.93
CA ASN A 17 7.70 1.24 -12.28
C ASN A 17 7.88 1.01 -10.77
N PHE A 18 6.91 1.46 -9.98
CA PHE A 18 6.86 1.19 -8.54
C PHE A 18 5.69 0.26 -8.24
N ILE A 19 5.97 -0.89 -7.64
CA ILE A 19 4.96 -1.82 -7.14
C ILE A 19 5.04 -1.82 -5.62
N PHE A 20 3.93 -1.50 -4.96
CA PHE A 20 3.85 -1.48 -3.50
C PHE A 20 3.01 -2.67 -3.00
N LEU A 21 3.69 -3.74 -2.60
CA LEU A 21 3.06 -4.90 -1.99
C LEU A 21 2.80 -4.61 -0.51
N PHE A 22 1.54 -4.60 -0.09
CA PHE A 22 1.16 -4.19 1.26
C PHE A 22 0.21 -5.18 1.93
N ALA A 23 0.77 -6.00 2.83
CA ALA A 23 0.02 -6.95 3.63
C ALA A 23 -0.59 -6.29 4.87
N ASP A 24 -1.81 -6.70 5.23
CA ASP A 24 -2.46 -6.32 6.50
C ASP A 24 -2.13 -7.36 7.58
N ASP A 25 -1.87 -6.93 8.81
CA ASP A 25 -1.53 -7.77 9.97
C ASP A 25 -0.32 -8.72 9.81
N GLN A 26 0.63 -8.41 8.94
CA GLN A 26 1.87 -9.17 8.80
C GLN A 26 2.83 -8.90 9.98
N LYS A 27 3.29 -9.96 10.65
CA LYS A 27 4.29 -9.86 11.74
C LYS A 27 5.72 -9.86 11.18
N ALA A 28 6.64 -9.21 11.89
CA ALA A 28 8.05 -9.12 11.49
C ALA A 28 8.76 -10.47 11.36
N ASN A 29 8.28 -11.51 12.05
CA ASN A 29 8.82 -12.88 11.98
C ASN A 29 8.12 -13.77 10.94
N THR A 30 7.30 -13.22 10.04
CA THR A 30 6.57 -14.02 9.02
C THR A 30 7.25 -14.05 7.65
N ILE A 31 8.58 -13.92 7.62
CA ILE A 31 9.41 -14.14 6.43
C ILE A 31 10.49 -15.15 6.81
N ALA A 32 10.67 -16.21 6.04
CA ALA A 32 11.60 -17.29 6.34
C ALA A 32 13.06 -16.82 6.29
N ALA A 33 13.43 -16.02 5.28
CA ALA A 33 14.74 -15.37 5.16
C ALA A 33 15.08 -14.44 6.35
N HIS A 34 14.10 -14.11 7.19
CA HIS A 34 14.28 -13.35 8.42
C HIS A 34 14.55 -14.24 9.65
N GLY A 35 14.80 -15.54 9.46
CA GLY A 35 15.18 -16.49 10.50
C GLY A 35 14.04 -17.36 11.02
N ASN A 36 12.85 -17.33 10.39
CA ASN A 36 11.75 -18.22 10.77
C ASN A 36 11.86 -19.57 10.05
N GLN A 37 12.15 -20.64 10.81
CA GLN A 37 12.37 -21.98 10.28
C GLN A 37 11.07 -22.77 10.01
N HIS A 38 9.90 -22.27 10.43
CA HIS A 38 8.63 -23.01 10.38
C HIS A 38 7.76 -22.65 9.18
N ILE A 39 8.00 -21.51 8.54
CA ILE A 39 7.20 -21.03 7.41
C ILE A 39 8.02 -21.08 6.12
N ARG A 40 7.33 -21.14 4.98
CA ARG A 40 7.96 -21.13 3.66
C ARG A 40 7.46 -19.91 2.90
N THR A 41 8.38 -19.01 2.53
CA THR A 41 8.04 -17.76 1.84
C THR A 41 8.92 -17.53 0.61
N PRO A 42 9.06 -18.50 -0.30
CA PRO A 42 10.11 -18.49 -1.33
C PRO A 42 10.12 -17.24 -2.22
N ASN A 43 8.94 -16.65 -2.49
CA ASN A 43 8.85 -15.42 -3.26
C ASN A 43 9.32 -14.18 -2.47
N LEU A 44 9.02 -14.10 -1.17
CA LEU A 44 9.51 -13.01 -0.32
C LEU A 44 11.00 -13.19 0.00
N ASP A 45 11.46 -14.42 0.17
CA ASP A 45 12.87 -14.75 0.42
C ASP A 45 13.74 -14.28 -0.76
N GLN A 46 13.30 -14.53 -2.00
CA GLN A 46 13.95 -14.01 -3.21
C GLN A 46 14.01 -12.48 -3.24
N LEU A 47 12.97 -11.78 -2.77
CA LEU A 47 12.98 -10.31 -2.70
C LEU A 47 13.98 -9.81 -1.65
N VAL A 48 14.12 -10.51 -0.52
CA VAL A 48 15.13 -10.20 0.50
C VAL A 48 16.53 -10.40 -0.05
N GLU A 49 16.80 -11.52 -0.71
CA GLU A 49 18.13 -11.86 -1.27
C GLU A 49 18.58 -10.91 -2.39
N ARG A 50 17.65 -10.47 -3.25
CA ARG A 50 17.94 -9.59 -4.39
C ARG A 50 17.88 -8.10 -4.05
N GLY A 51 17.43 -7.76 -2.86
CA GLY A 51 17.07 -6.40 -2.48
C GLY A 51 17.74 -5.93 -1.20
N PHE A 52 17.08 -4.95 -0.56
CA PHE A 52 17.48 -4.45 0.75
C PHE A 52 16.32 -4.63 1.72
N SER A 53 16.60 -5.17 2.90
CA SER A 53 15.59 -5.45 3.92
C SER A 53 15.90 -4.70 5.21
N PHE A 54 14.96 -3.86 5.66
CA PHE A 54 15.01 -3.27 6.99
C PHE A 54 14.54 -4.32 8.01
N ARG A 55 15.36 -4.54 9.04
CA ARG A 55 15.06 -5.52 10.12
C ARG A 55 14.43 -4.88 11.36
N ASN A 56 14.63 -3.57 11.52
CA ASN A 56 14.14 -2.77 12.64
C ASN A 56 13.18 -1.68 12.13
N ASN A 57 12.12 -2.08 11.42
CA ASN A 57 11.04 -1.20 11.00
C ASN A 57 9.80 -1.43 11.88
N TYR A 58 9.08 -0.35 12.19
CA TYR A 58 7.95 -0.39 13.11
C TYR A 58 6.65 -0.05 12.39
N CYS A 59 5.58 -0.78 12.72
CA CYS A 59 4.25 -0.48 12.20
C CYS A 59 3.69 0.76 12.90
N ALA A 60 3.27 1.73 12.11
CA ALA A 60 2.62 2.92 12.61
C ALA A 60 1.27 2.60 13.28
N GLY A 61 0.97 3.32 14.36
CA GLY A 61 -0.25 3.18 15.14
C GLY A 61 -1.06 4.46 15.24
N SER A 62 -2.14 4.37 16.02
CA SER A 62 -2.92 5.52 16.48
C SER A 62 -2.63 5.77 17.96
N PHE A 63 -3.65 5.86 18.82
CA PHE A 63 -3.52 5.80 20.27
C PHE A 63 -3.19 4.40 20.79
N SER A 64 -3.30 3.39 19.91
CA SER A 64 -2.77 2.05 20.08
C SER A 64 -1.80 1.73 18.93
N GLY A 65 -0.80 0.90 19.21
CA GLY A 65 0.14 0.43 18.19
C GLY A 65 -0.56 -0.39 17.11
N ALA A 66 0.04 -0.43 15.90
CA ALA A 66 -0.38 -1.30 14.80
C ALA A 66 -1.87 -1.21 14.44
N VAL A 67 -2.38 0.00 14.17
CA VAL A 67 -3.78 0.21 13.74
C VAL A 67 -3.82 0.44 12.23
N CYS A 68 -4.49 -0.44 11.49
CA CYS A 68 -4.45 -0.48 10.01
C CYS A 68 -4.78 0.86 9.33
N VAL A 69 -5.84 1.55 9.77
CA VAL A 69 -6.28 2.83 9.17
C VAL A 69 -5.25 3.95 9.41
N ALA A 70 -4.57 3.93 10.57
CA ALA A 70 -3.53 4.88 10.90
C ALA A 70 -2.24 4.56 10.16
N SER A 71 -1.83 3.29 10.12
CA SER A 71 -0.65 2.84 9.38
C SER A 71 -0.72 3.22 7.90
N ARG A 72 -1.85 2.95 7.25
CA ARG A 72 -2.12 3.34 5.85
C ARG A 72 -2.06 4.85 5.65
N ALA A 73 -2.69 5.63 6.53
CA ALA A 73 -2.68 7.08 6.44
C ALA A 73 -1.25 7.65 6.59
N MET A 74 -0.49 7.17 7.57
CA MET A 74 0.88 7.65 7.81
C MET A 74 1.82 7.25 6.67
N LEU A 75 1.69 6.04 6.13
CA LEU A 75 2.43 5.59 4.96
C LEU A 75 2.17 6.48 3.73
N MET A 76 0.90 6.79 3.46
CA MET A 76 0.51 7.55 2.28
C MET A 76 0.84 9.04 2.40
N THR A 77 0.77 9.60 3.61
CA THR A 77 0.95 11.05 3.85
C THR A 77 2.36 11.43 4.32
N GLY A 78 3.14 10.47 4.84
CA GLY A 78 4.39 10.74 5.55
C GLY A 78 4.22 11.54 6.85
N LYS A 79 2.99 11.71 7.36
CA LYS A 79 2.69 12.45 8.59
C LYS A 79 2.43 11.50 9.74
N GLN A 80 2.76 11.92 10.96
CA GLN A 80 2.34 11.23 12.18
C GLN A 80 0.81 11.33 12.34
N TRP A 81 0.17 10.27 12.88
CA TRP A 81 -1.28 10.21 13.06
C TRP A 81 -1.83 11.45 13.77
N LEU A 82 -1.19 11.88 14.86
CA LEU A 82 -1.63 13.04 15.63
C LEU A 82 -1.57 14.38 14.86
N ASN A 83 -0.75 14.45 13.81
CA ASN A 83 -0.61 15.64 12.95
C ASN A 83 -1.63 15.67 11.80
N LEU A 84 -2.43 14.62 11.62
CA LEU A 84 -3.57 14.64 10.70
C LEU A 84 -4.76 15.34 11.36
N PRO A 85 -5.71 15.90 10.58
CA PRO A 85 -6.90 16.56 11.10
C PRO A 85 -7.64 15.72 12.15
N LYS A 86 -8.06 16.36 13.25
CA LYS A 86 -8.74 15.67 14.35
C LYS A 86 -10.09 15.06 13.93
N LYS A 87 -10.87 15.81 13.15
CA LYS A 87 -12.19 15.37 12.68
C LYS A 87 -12.05 14.36 11.55
N ASN A 88 -12.61 13.17 11.75
CA ASN A 88 -12.63 12.06 10.78
C ASN A 88 -11.24 11.67 10.26
N ARG A 89 -10.24 11.62 11.13
CA ARG A 89 -8.84 11.38 10.76
C ARG A 89 -8.61 10.12 9.91
N SER A 90 -9.45 9.10 10.09
CA SER A 90 -9.43 7.88 9.28
C SER A 90 -9.67 8.15 7.79
N SER A 91 -10.42 9.20 7.46
CA SER A 91 -10.85 9.53 6.10
C SER A 91 -10.67 10.99 5.69
N ASN A 92 -9.98 11.78 6.51
CA ASN A 92 -9.66 13.18 6.24
C ASN A 92 -8.19 13.44 6.55
N TRP A 93 -7.42 13.71 5.50
CA TRP A 93 -5.98 13.98 5.58
C TRP A 93 -5.62 15.45 5.33
N GLY A 94 -6.61 16.36 5.31
CA GLY A 94 -6.40 17.79 5.06
C GLY A 94 -5.65 18.00 3.74
N ASP A 95 -4.71 18.95 3.69
CA ASP A 95 -3.95 19.22 2.46
C ASP A 95 -2.64 18.41 2.36
N ALA A 96 -2.54 17.29 3.08
CA ALA A 96 -1.34 16.45 3.03
C ALA A 96 -1.04 16.01 1.59
N LYS A 97 0.21 16.23 1.16
CA LYS A 97 0.72 15.67 -0.09
C LYS A 97 0.85 14.17 0.07
N LEU A 98 0.29 13.40 -0.86
CA LEU A 98 0.24 11.95 -0.79
C LEU A 98 1.36 11.36 -1.66
N LEU A 99 1.95 10.25 -1.23
CA LEU A 99 3.01 9.57 -2.01
C LEU A 99 2.54 9.24 -3.44
N PRO A 100 1.37 8.60 -3.66
CA PRO A 100 0.86 8.37 -5.02
C PRO A 100 0.67 9.66 -5.83
N SER A 101 0.06 10.70 -5.26
CA SER A 101 -0.19 11.96 -5.98
C SER A 101 1.08 12.77 -6.25
N TYR A 102 2.09 12.66 -5.37
CA TYR A 102 3.41 13.20 -5.63
C TYR A 102 4.01 12.54 -6.88
N LEU A 103 3.97 11.21 -6.96
CA LEU A 103 4.52 10.46 -8.09
C LEU A 103 3.78 10.80 -9.39
N THR A 104 2.45 10.92 -9.37
CA THR A 104 1.71 11.30 -10.59
C THR A 104 2.03 12.73 -11.03
N GLN A 105 1.95 13.71 -10.12
CA GLN A 105 2.12 15.13 -10.46
C GLN A 105 3.56 15.50 -10.82
N GLN A 106 4.55 14.95 -10.11
CA GLN A 106 5.96 15.33 -10.28
C GLN A 106 6.72 14.36 -11.19
N GLY A 107 6.35 13.08 -11.16
CA GLY A 107 7.02 12.03 -11.92
C GLY A 107 6.29 11.60 -13.19
N GLY A 108 5.08 12.11 -13.43
CA GLY A 108 4.22 11.75 -14.57
C GLY A 108 3.74 10.29 -14.54
N TYR A 109 3.74 9.65 -13.37
CA TYR A 109 3.29 8.26 -13.21
C TYR A 109 1.77 8.15 -13.31
N ARG A 110 1.29 6.93 -13.54
CA ARG A 110 -0.11 6.55 -13.28
C ARG A 110 -0.16 5.81 -11.96
N SER A 111 -1.23 6.02 -11.20
CA SER A 111 -1.43 5.44 -9.88
C SER A 111 -2.65 4.53 -9.90
N HIS A 112 -2.43 3.24 -9.63
CA HIS A 112 -3.47 2.22 -9.57
C HIS A 112 -3.44 1.54 -8.20
N ILE A 113 -4.62 1.22 -7.66
CA ILE A 113 -4.76 0.46 -6.40
C ILE A 113 -5.57 -0.81 -6.64
N ILE A 114 -5.10 -1.89 -6.03
CA ILE A 114 -5.83 -3.15 -5.90
C ILE A 114 -5.91 -3.51 -4.43
N GLY A 115 -7.10 -3.91 -3.99
CA GLY A 115 -7.34 -4.37 -2.64
C GLY A 115 -7.77 -3.30 -1.65
N LYS A 116 -7.34 -3.46 -0.39
CA LYS A 116 -7.91 -2.72 0.75
C LYS A 116 -7.36 -1.30 0.86
N TRP A 117 -8.27 -0.31 0.91
CA TRP A 117 -7.94 1.09 1.17
C TRP A 117 -8.24 1.51 2.61
N HIS A 118 -9.45 1.25 3.12
CA HIS A 118 -9.89 1.57 4.49
C HIS A 118 -9.74 3.03 4.96
N ASN A 119 -9.39 3.98 4.09
CA ASN A 119 -9.23 5.39 4.42
C ASN A 119 -10.30 6.30 3.79
N GLY A 120 -11.41 5.71 3.34
CA GLY A 120 -12.54 6.46 2.77
C GLY A 120 -12.32 6.96 1.33
N GLU A 121 -13.41 7.31 0.68
CA GLU A 121 -13.44 7.64 -0.74
C GLU A 121 -12.73 8.96 -1.07
N ALA A 122 -12.86 9.98 -0.21
CA ALA A 122 -12.25 11.30 -0.46
C ALA A 122 -10.71 11.22 -0.54
N THR A 123 -10.09 10.39 0.29
CA THR A 123 -8.64 10.18 0.27
C THR A 123 -8.22 9.27 -0.89
N LEU A 124 -9.05 8.28 -1.25
CA LEU A 124 -8.83 7.41 -2.41
C LEU A 124 -8.70 8.25 -3.69
N LYS A 125 -9.66 9.16 -3.92
CA LYS A 125 -9.69 10.05 -5.09
C LYS A 125 -8.48 10.97 -5.21
N ARG A 126 -7.85 11.30 -4.08
CA ARG A 126 -6.64 12.11 -4.05
C ARG A 126 -5.38 11.29 -4.27
N ALA A 127 -5.40 10.01 -3.89
CA ALA A 127 -4.23 9.14 -3.96
C ALA A 127 -4.12 8.49 -5.35
N PHE A 128 -5.20 7.90 -5.85
CA PHE A 128 -5.16 7.09 -7.06
C PHE A 128 -5.96 7.74 -8.18
N SER A 129 -5.61 7.39 -9.42
CA SER A 129 -6.35 7.77 -10.63
C SER A 129 -7.28 6.64 -11.06
N GLU A 130 -6.87 5.40 -10.77
CA GLU A 130 -7.53 4.16 -11.18
C GLU A 130 -7.43 3.12 -10.05
N GLY A 131 -8.29 2.12 -10.09
CA GLY A 131 -8.25 0.98 -9.19
C GLY A 131 -9.19 -0.13 -9.65
N SER A 132 -8.82 -1.36 -9.33
CA SER A 132 -9.64 -2.55 -9.56
C SER A 132 -9.71 -3.35 -8.26
N SER A 133 -10.80 -4.08 -8.06
CA SER A 133 -11.01 -4.87 -6.83
C SER A 133 -10.81 -4.08 -5.52
N VAL A 134 -11.21 -2.81 -5.51
CA VAL A 134 -10.98 -1.90 -4.38
C VAL A 134 -11.96 -2.21 -3.24
N TYR A 135 -11.42 -2.50 -2.06
CA TYR A 135 -12.18 -2.71 -0.84
C TYR A 135 -12.00 -1.52 0.12
N LEU A 136 -13.07 -0.78 0.39
CA LEU A 136 -13.03 0.42 1.24
C LEU A 136 -13.30 0.15 2.74
N GLY A 137 -13.69 -1.07 3.09
CA GLY A 137 -14.05 -1.42 4.46
C GLY A 137 -12.86 -1.77 5.35
N GLY A 138 -13.19 -2.13 6.58
CA GLY A 138 -12.24 -2.51 7.63
C GLY A 138 -12.04 -4.01 7.74
N MET A 139 -12.34 -4.56 8.92
CA MET A 139 -12.38 -6.00 9.13
C MET A 139 -13.56 -6.59 8.35
N ALA A 140 -13.34 -7.73 7.69
CA ALA A 140 -14.38 -8.43 6.95
C ALA A 140 -14.10 -9.93 6.95
N ASN A 141 -15.13 -10.69 6.58
CA ASN A 141 -14.94 -12.08 6.18
C ASN A 141 -14.14 -12.11 4.87
N HIS A 142 -12.98 -12.75 4.89
CA HIS A 142 -12.10 -12.82 3.72
C HIS A 142 -12.68 -13.62 2.56
N ALA A 143 -13.72 -14.43 2.78
CA ALA A 143 -14.43 -15.17 1.73
C ALA A 143 -15.77 -14.51 1.32
N ASP A 144 -16.24 -13.50 2.05
CA ASP A 144 -17.49 -12.79 1.77
C ASP A 144 -17.31 -11.29 2.00
N PHE A 145 -16.92 -10.62 0.91
CA PHE A 145 -16.76 -9.18 0.87
C PHE A 145 -17.08 -8.66 -0.52
N LYS A 146 -17.29 -7.34 -0.62
CA LYS A 146 -17.63 -6.67 -1.87
C LYS A 146 -16.55 -5.69 -2.27
N VAL A 147 -16.22 -5.67 -3.56
CA VAL A 147 -15.23 -4.78 -4.17
C VAL A 147 -15.88 -3.79 -5.13
N GLN A 148 -15.13 -2.78 -5.53
CA GLN A 148 -15.53 -1.78 -6.51
C GLN A 148 -14.34 -1.49 -7.45
N ASN A 149 -14.63 -1.12 -8.68
CA ASN A 149 -13.64 -0.51 -9.56
C ASN A 149 -13.64 1.00 -9.35
N PHE A 150 -12.48 1.62 -9.54
CA PHE A 150 -12.27 3.05 -9.42
C PHE A 150 -11.69 3.59 -10.71
N ALA A 151 -12.39 4.53 -11.35
CA ALA A 151 -11.91 5.18 -12.57
C ALA A 151 -12.56 6.56 -12.71
N GLY A 152 -11.83 7.52 -13.30
CA GLY A 152 -12.38 8.86 -13.56
C GLY A 152 -12.90 9.58 -12.32
N GLY A 153 -12.29 9.33 -11.15
CA GLY A 153 -12.73 9.91 -9.88
C GLY A 153 -14.04 9.36 -9.33
N LYS A 154 -14.52 8.21 -9.83
CA LYS A 154 -15.77 7.57 -9.38
C LYS A 154 -15.55 6.10 -9.06
N LEU A 155 -16.28 5.61 -8.06
CA LEU A 155 -16.38 4.19 -7.75
C LEU A 155 -17.55 3.58 -8.51
N SER A 156 -17.40 2.35 -8.98
CA SER A 156 -18.51 1.55 -9.48
C SER A 156 -19.45 1.14 -8.35
N GLY A 157 -20.58 0.53 -8.70
CA GLY A 157 -21.37 -0.24 -7.73
C GLY A 157 -20.54 -1.36 -7.10
N LYS A 158 -20.91 -1.75 -5.87
CA LYS A 158 -20.30 -2.87 -5.14
C LYS A 158 -20.71 -4.20 -5.75
N SER A 159 -19.75 -5.05 -6.07
CA SER A 159 -19.97 -6.44 -6.49
C SER A 159 -19.33 -7.42 -5.50
N PRO A 160 -19.87 -8.64 -5.32
CA PRO A 160 -19.19 -9.70 -4.58
C PRO A 160 -17.79 -9.95 -5.16
N ALA A 161 -16.80 -10.17 -4.28
CA ALA A 161 -15.42 -10.44 -4.69
C ALA A 161 -15.24 -11.83 -5.31
N GLY A 162 -16.10 -12.79 -4.96
CA GLY A 162 -16.15 -14.11 -5.60
C GLY A 162 -14.99 -15.05 -5.25
N GLY A 163 -14.20 -14.76 -4.22
CA GLY A 163 -13.08 -15.60 -3.79
C GLY A 163 -12.49 -15.14 -2.46
N PHE A 164 -11.44 -15.82 -2.00
CA PHE A 164 -10.72 -15.41 -0.80
C PHE A 164 -9.90 -14.15 -1.08
N SER A 165 -9.94 -13.17 -0.19
CA SER A 165 -9.40 -11.82 -0.45
C SER A 165 -7.95 -11.76 -0.96
N SER A 166 -7.05 -12.61 -0.45
CA SER A 166 -5.67 -12.62 -0.93
C SER A 166 -5.56 -13.13 -2.37
N GLU A 167 -6.41 -14.07 -2.76
CA GLU A 167 -6.46 -14.60 -4.12
C GLU A 167 -7.10 -13.58 -5.07
N VAL A 168 -8.23 -12.98 -4.68
CA VAL A 168 -8.90 -11.93 -5.47
C VAL A 168 -7.94 -10.79 -5.77
N PHE A 169 -7.21 -10.29 -4.76
CA PHE A 169 -6.30 -9.17 -4.96
C PHE A 169 -5.02 -9.56 -5.71
N ALA A 170 -4.53 -10.80 -5.55
CA ALA A 170 -3.34 -11.25 -6.27
C ALA A 170 -3.61 -11.55 -7.75
N ASN A 171 -4.78 -12.11 -8.07
CA ASN A 171 -5.14 -12.46 -9.45
C ASN A 171 -5.47 -11.23 -10.33
N ASP A 172 -5.83 -10.10 -9.71
CA ASP A 172 -6.15 -8.85 -10.39
C ASP A 172 -4.91 -7.96 -10.66
N ALA A 173 -3.76 -8.29 -10.06
CA ALA A 173 -2.52 -7.51 -10.10
C ALA A 173 -1.62 -7.86 -11.30
#